data_AF-A0A937HH67-F1
#
_entry.id   AF-A0A937HH67-F1
#
_cell.length_a   1.000
_cell.length_b   1.000
_cell.length_c   1.000
_cell.angle_alpha   90.00
_cell.angle_beta   90.00
_cell.angle_gamma   90.00
#
_symmetry.space_group_name_H-M   'P 1'
#
loop_
_entity.id
_entity.type
_entity.pdbx_description
1 polymer ?
#
loop_
_entity_poly.entity_id
_entity_poly.type
_entity_poly.pdbx_seq_one_letter_code
_entity_poly.pdbx_strand_id
1 'polypeptide(L)'
;DKIIYCAGAVAEAYETMGGEVMWVGKPHQMVYQRAMAQLAEMTGLDAPRLLAIGDGPKTDIPGAQSAGIDAVFIAGGLAAASGADIDSPEAIAALLLGENTHARYAMRHLVW
;
A
#
# COMPACT_ATOMS: atom_id res chain seq x y z
N ASP A 1 -9.28 14.35 20.94
CA ASP A 1 -9.02 13.31 19.92
C ASP A 1 -8.84 11.94 20.55
N LYS A 2 -9.35 10.89 19.89
CA LYS A 2 -9.32 9.51 20.38
C LYS A 2 -8.51 8.66 19.40
N ILE A 3 -7.44 8.02 19.88
CA ILE A 3 -6.68 7.05 19.08
C ILE A 3 -7.55 5.80 18.90
N ILE A 4 -7.73 5.38 17.64
CA ILE A 4 -8.41 4.13 17.30
C ILE A 4 -7.35 3.15 16.81
N TYR A 5 -7.05 2.15 17.63
CA TYR A 5 -6.12 1.08 17.25
C TYR A 5 -6.77 0.20 16.18
N CYS A 6 -6.01 -0.07 15.11
CA CYS A 6 -6.41 -1.03 14.09
C CYS A 6 -6.03 -2.46 14.51
N ALA A 7 -6.56 -3.45 13.80
CA ALA A 7 -6.21 -4.87 14.02
C ALA A 7 -4.70 -5.12 13.93
N GLY A 8 -3.98 -4.38 13.08
CA GLY A 8 -2.52 -4.48 12.94
C GLY A 8 -1.78 -4.13 14.23
N ALA A 9 -2.18 -3.07 14.93
CA ALA A 9 -1.54 -2.69 16.19
C ALA A 9 -1.73 -3.75 17.28
N VAL A 10 -2.89 -4.42 17.30
CA VAL A 10 -3.15 -5.53 18.23
C VAL A 10 -2.29 -6.76 17.88
N ALA A 11 -2.19 -7.08 16.59
CA ALA A 11 -1.39 -8.20 16.10
C ALA A 11 0.11 -8.02 16.39
N GLU A 12 0.66 -6.83 16.14
CA GLU A 12 2.05 -6.49 16.45
C GLU A 12 2.37 -6.61 17.95
N ALA A 13 1.45 -6.15 18.81
CA ALA A 13 1.58 -6.30 20.25
C ALA A 13 1.60 -7.78 20.66
N TYR A 14 0.75 -8.62 20.03
CA TYR A 14 0.70 -10.05 20.31
C TYR A 14 1.97 -10.78 19.86
N GLU A 15 2.52 -10.45 18.69
CA GLU A 15 3.82 -10.99 18.23
C GLU A 15 4.95 -10.62 19.18
N THR A 16 4.97 -9.37 19.67
CA THR A 16 5.99 -8.90 20.62
C THR A 16 5.96 -9.71 21.93
N MET A 17 4.78 -10.23 22.31
CA MET A 17 4.61 -11.11 23.46
C MET A 17 4.99 -12.58 23.18
N GLY A 18 5.46 -12.90 21.97
CA GLY A 18 5.79 -14.25 21.52
C GLY A 18 4.60 -15.05 20.98
N GLY A 19 3.46 -14.39 20.75
CA GLY A 19 2.32 -14.97 20.07
C GLY A 19 2.58 -15.18 18.59
N GLU A 20 1.96 -16.19 17.99
CA GLU A 20 2.03 -16.43 16.55
C GLU A 20 0.95 -15.60 15.83
N VAL A 21 1.35 -14.88 14.79
CA VAL A 21 0.44 -14.09 13.95
C VAL A 21 0.65 -14.45 12.48
N MET A 22 -0.47 -14.58 11.76
CA MET A 22 -0.47 -14.72 10.31
C MET A 22 -0.97 -13.43 9.68
N TRP A 23 -0.10 -12.76 8.94
CA TRP A 23 -0.44 -11.55 8.20
C TRP A 23 -0.94 -11.88 6.78
N VAL A 24 -2.18 -11.48 6.48
CA VAL A 24 -2.86 -11.80 5.22
C VAL A 24 -3.19 -10.58 4.34
N GLY A 25 -3.00 -9.38 4.87
CA GLY A 25 -3.25 -8.11 4.17
C GLY A 25 -2.05 -7.61 3.38
N LYS A 26 -2.16 -6.40 2.83
CA LYS A 26 -1.02 -5.69 2.23
C LYS A 26 0.06 -5.47 3.31
N PRO A 27 1.35 -5.66 3.01
CA PRO A 27 1.95 -5.87 1.69
C PRO A 27 2.06 -7.34 1.23
N HIS A 28 1.48 -8.30 1.96
CA HIS A 28 1.64 -9.72 1.67
C HIS A 28 0.98 -10.14 0.35
N GLN A 29 1.63 -11.05 -0.37
CA GLN A 29 1.26 -11.46 -1.73
C GLN A 29 -0.16 -12.03 -1.84
N MET A 30 -0.68 -12.64 -0.76
CA MET A 30 -1.98 -13.32 -0.76
C MET A 30 -3.14 -12.39 -1.17
N VAL A 31 -3.14 -11.13 -0.71
CA VAL A 31 -4.24 -10.21 -1.06
C VAL A 31 -4.26 -9.87 -2.56
N TYR A 32 -3.08 -9.70 -3.17
CA TYR A 32 -2.97 -9.44 -4.61
C TYR A 32 -3.30 -10.67 -5.45
N GLN A 33 -2.85 -11.86 -5.04
CA GLN A 33 -3.22 -13.11 -5.70
C GLN A 33 -4.73 -13.31 -5.71
N ARG A 34 -5.41 -13.04 -4.59
CA ARG A 34 -6.87 -13.12 -4.50
C ARG A 34 -7.56 -12.09 -5.39
N ALA A 35 -7.08 -10.84 -5.40
CA ALA A 35 -7.63 -9.80 -6.26
C ALA A 35 -7.47 -10.15 -7.75
N MET A 36 -6.31 -10.67 -8.17
CA MET A 36 -6.06 -11.07 -9.55
C MET A 36 -6.91 -12.28 -9.97
N ALA A 37 -7.04 -13.29 -9.11
CA ALA A 37 -7.91 -14.44 -9.39
C ALA A 37 -9.37 -14.02 -9.57
N GLN A 38 -9.88 -13.17 -8.68
CA GLN A 38 -11.24 -12.64 -8.78
C GLN A 38 -11.43 -11.79 -10.05
N LEU A 39 -10.44 -10.97 -10.42
CA LEU A 39 -10.49 -10.18 -11.65
C LEU A 39 -10.53 -11.09 -12.90
N ALA A 40 -9.72 -12.16 -12.92
CA ALA A 40 -9.72 -13.13 -14.02
C ALA A 40 -11.08 -13.81 -14.16
N GLU A 41 -11.71 -14.24 -13.06
CA GLU A 41 -13.06 -14.80 -13.06
C GLU A 41 -14.12 -13.82 -13.58
N MET A 42 -14.02 -12.55 -13.20
CA MET A 42 -15.00 -11.52 -13.58
C MET A 42 -14.88 -11.09 -15.04
N THR A 43 -13.68 -11.09 -15.60
CA THR A 43 -13.38 -10.48 -16.91
C THR A 43 -13.02 -11.47 -18.01
N GLY A 44 -12.60 -12.69 -17.64
CA GLY A 44 -12.04 -13.67 -18.57
C GLY A 44 -10.68 -13.27 -19.15
N LEU A 45 -9.99 -12.29 -18.54
CA LEU A 45 -8.68 -11.83 -18.99
C LEU A 45 -7.57 -12.66 -18.33
N ASP A 46 -6.73 -13.29 -19.16
CA ASP A 46 -5.58 -14.09 -18.67
C ASP A 46 -4.43 -13.24 -18.15
N ALA A 47 -4.19 -12.05 -18.72
CA ALA A 47 -3.08 -11.16 -18.37
C ALA A 47 -3.45 -9.67 -18.53
N PRO A 48 -4.35 -9.14 -17.70
CA PRO A 48 -4.73 -7.72 -17.77
C PRO A 48 -3.55 -6.82 -17.39
N ARG A 49 -3.53 -5.61 -17.96
CA ARG A 49 -2.66 -4.53 -17.48
C ARG A 49 -3.25 -3.95 -16.21
N LEU A 50 -2.51 -4.07 -15.11
CA LEU A 50 -2.95 -3.63 -13.79
C LEU A 50 -2.18 -2.39 -13.35
N LEU A 51 -2.86 -1.55 -12.56
CA LEU A 51 -2.29 -0.39 -11.89
C LEU A 51 -2.81 -0.39 -10.45
N ALA A 52 -1.92 -0.50 -9.48
CA ALA A 52 -2.26 -0.34 -8.07
C ALA A 52 -2.33 1.15 -7.72
N ILE A 53 -3.32 1.55 -6.92
CA ILE A 53 -3.50 2.92 -6.46
C ILE A 53 -3.64 2.88 -4.94
N GLY A 54 -2.81 3.64 -4.23
CA GLY A 54 -2.87 3.67 -2.77
C GLY A 54 -1.98 4.73 -2.14
N ASP A 55 -2.25 5.03 -0.87
CA ASP A 55 -1.58 6.04 -0.05
C ASP A 55 -0.65 5.44 1.00
N GLY A 56 -0.64 4.10 1.15
CA GLY A 56 0.19 3.39 2.11
C GLY A 56 1.58 3.06 1.57
N PRO A 57 2.64 3.78 1.96
CA PRO A 57 4.00 3.49 1.50
C PRO A 57 4.52 2.14 2.03
N LYS A 58 4.03 1.67 3.19
CA LYS A 58 4.39 0.38 3.79
C LYS A 58 3.50 -0.79 3.39
N THR A 59 2.42 -0.52 2.67
CA THR A 59 1.38 -1.52 2.38
C THR A 59 1.08 -1.61 0.89
N ASP A 60 0.51 -0.55 0.30
CA ASP A 60 0.08 -0.52 -1.11
C ASP A 60 1.24 -0.65 -2.08
N ILE A 61 2.28 0.15 -1.87
CA ILE A 61 3.44 0.22 -2.78
C ILE A 61 4.23 -1.10 -2.76
N PRO A 62 4.71 -1.61 -1.60
CA PRO A 62 5.43 -2.88 -1.56
C PRO A 62 4.57 -4.07 -1.97
N GLY A 63 3.26 -4.01 -1.71
CA GLY A 63 2.33 -5.02 -2.19
C GLY A 63 2.24 -5.08 -3.72
N ALA A 64 2.11 -3.92 -4.37
CA ALA A 64 2.08 -3.81 -5.83
C ALA A 64 3.40 -4.26 -6.46
N GLN A 65 4.53 -3.84 -5.89
CA GLN A 65 5.87 -4.26 -6.32
C GLN A 65 6.05 -5.77 -6.25
N SER A 66 5.64 -6.39 -5.12
CA SER A 66 5.71 -7.83 -4.92
C SER A 66 4.79 -8.61 -5.88
N ALA A 67 3.71 -7.98 -6.32
CA ALA A 67 2.80 -8.51 -7.34
C ALA A 67 3.27 -8.26 -8.78
N GLY A 68 4.36 -7.51 -9.00
CA GLY A 68 4.84 -7.15 -10.33
C GLY A 68 3.94 -6.14 -11.07
N ILE A 69 3.21 -5.31 -10.33
CA ILE A 69 2.22 -4.35 -10.84
C ILE A 69 2.75 -2.93 -10.64
N ASP A 70 2.58 -2.06 -11.64
CA ASP A 70 2.90 -0.63 -11.51
C ASP A 70 2.00 0.01 -10.43
N ALA A 71 2.52 0.99 -9.70
CA ALA A 71 1.79 1.68 -8.64
C ALA A 71 1.74 3.20 -8.86
N VAL A 72 0.60 3.80 -8.50
CA VAL A 72 0.44 5.23 -8.25
C VAL A 72 0.38 5.46 -6.75
N PHE A 73 1.32 6.22 -6.22
CA PHE A 73 1.29 6.66 -4.83
C PHE A 73 0.42 7.91 -4.66
N ILE A 74 -0.51 7.88 -3.72
CA ILE A 74 -1.38 9.01 -3.37
C ILE A 74 -0.81 9.74 -2.15
N ALA A 75 -0.05 10.81 -2.39
CA ALA A 75 0.72 11.50 -1.36
C ALA A 75 -0.14 12.28 -0.34
N GLY A 76 -1.34 12.73 -0.74
CA GLY A 76 -2.21 13.55 0.09
C GLY A 76 -2.74 12.82 1.34
N GLY A 77 -2.89 11.50 1.29
CA GLY A 77 -3.33 10.71 2.45
C GLY A 77 -2.34 10.78 3.61
N LEU A 78 -1.05 10.68 3.30
CA LEU A 78 0.03 10.71 4.28
C LEU A 78 0.43 12.14 4.71
N ALA A 79 0.37 13.11 3.80
CA ALA A 79 0.59 14.52 4.12
C ALA A 79 -0.45 15.02 5.16
N ALA A 80 -1.71 14.60 5.03
CA ALA A 80 -2.75 14.91 6.01
C ALA A 80 -2.49 14.26 7.39
N ALA A 81 -1.92 13.06 7.41
CA ALA A 81 -1.62 12.33 8.65
C ALA A 81 -0.34 12.81 9.36
N SER A 82 0.66 13.27 8.61
CA SER A 82 1.98 13.67 9.13
C SER A 82 2.14 15.18 9.34
N GLY A 83 1.26 16.00 8.75
CA GLY A 83 1.39 17.46 8.75
C GLY A 83 2.59 17.97 7.92
N ALA A 84 3.26 17.08 7.19
CA ALA A 84 4.37 17.42 6.31
C ALA A 84 3.86 17.85 4.93
N ASP A 85 4.48 18.88 4.39
CA ASP A 85 4.23 19.34 3.02
C ASP A 85 4.97 18.43 2.02
N ILE A 86 4.30 17.37 1.58
CA ILE A 86 4.84 16.36 0.65
C ILE A 86 4.21 16.59 -0.73
N ASP A 87 4.48 17.77 -1.30
CA ASP A 87 3.87 18.20 -2.57
C ASP A 87 4.81 18.12 -3.78
N SER A 88 6.14 18.00 -3.56
CA SER A 88 7.10 17.89 -4.67
C SER A 88 7.41 16.42 -5.04
N PRO A 89 7.70 16.12 -6.31
CA PRO A 89 8.16 14.80 -6.73
C PRO A 89 9.37 14.29 -5.94
N GLU A 90 10.31 15.17 -5.59
CA GLU A 90 11.51 14.84 -4.83
C GLU A 90 11.19 14.46 -3.39
N ALA A 91 10.26 15.18 -2.75
CA ALA A 91 9.80 14.87 -1.40
C ALA A 91 9.08 13.52 -1.35
N ILE A 92 8.22 13.25 -2.35
CA ILE A 92 7.55 11.95 -2.49
C ILE A 92 8.56 10.82 -2.71
N ALA A 93 9.53 11.02 -3.60
CA ALA A 93 10.57 10.03 -3.87
C ALA A 93 11.42 9.76 -2.61
N ALA A 94 11.83 10.79 -1.89
CA ALA A 94 12.59 10.66 -0.65
C ALA A 94 11.80 9.89 0.43
N LEU A 95 10.49 10.13 0.53
CA LEU A 95 9.62 9.41 1.45
C LEU A 95 9.55 7.92 1.12
N LEU A 96 9.29 7.58 -0.15
CA LEU A 96 9.22 6.18 -0.59
C LEU A 96 10.57 5.47 -0.39
N LEU A 97 11.68 6.15 -0.68
CA LEU A 97 13.03 5.64 -0.43
C LEU A 97 13.30 5.39 1.06
N GLY A 98 12.83 6.27 1.95
CA GLY A 98 12.92 6.07 3.40
C GLY A 98 12.19 4.80 3.88
N GLU A 99 11.17 4.38 3.15
CA GLU A 99 10.43 3.13 3.38
C GLU A 99 10.93 1.95 2.55
N ASN A 100 12.07 2.11 1.87
CA ASN A 100 12.67 1.12 0.96
C ASN A 100 11.73 0.66 -0.17
N THR A 101 10.94 1.60 -0.70
CA THR A 101 9.95 1.36 -1.76
C THR A 101 10.11 2.39 -2.89
N HIS A 102 9.43 2.17 -4.01
CA HIS A 102 9.35 3.13 -5.11
C HIS A 102 8.03 2.96 -5.87
N ALA A 103 7.50 4.05 -6.40
CA ALA A 103 6.32 4.04 -7.26
C ALA A 103 6.66 4.71 -8.59
N ARG A 104 6.11 4.16 -9.69
CA ARG A 104 6.32 4.73 -11.03
C ARG A 104 5.62 6.08 -11.20
N TYR A 105 4.49 6.25 -10.51
CA TYR A 105 3.65 7.43 -10.59
C TYR A 105 3.31 7.94 -9.20
N ALA A 106 3.00 9.23 -9.09
CA ALA A 106 2.48 9.82 -7.88
C ALA A 106 1.42 10.88 -8.20
N MET A 107 0.44 11.02 -7.32
CA MET A 107 -0.60 12.04 -7.37
C MET A 107 -0.85 12.57 -5.96
N ARG A 108 -1.24 13.85 -5.83
CA ARG A 108 -1.63 14.41 -4.54
C ARG A 108 -2.95 13.80 -4.06
N HIS A 109 -3.95 13.82 -4.92
CA HIS A 109 -5.28 13.24 -4.67
C HIS A 109 -5.72 12.46 -5.90
N LEU A 110 -6.47 11.38 -5.69
CA LEU A 110 -7.10 10.65 -6.78
C LEU A 110 -8.27 11.49 -7.33
N VAL A 111 -8.15 11.95 -8.57
CA VAL A 111 -9.16 12.74 -9.30
C VAL A 111 -9.25 12.23 -10.74
N TRP A 112 -10.44 12.25 -11.33
CA TRP A 112 -10.74 11.78 -12.69
C TRP A 112 -11.54 12.82 -13.49
#